data_AF-A0A537GZE9-F1
#
_entry.id   AF-A0A537GZE9-F1
#
_cell.length_a   1.000
_cell.length_b   1.000
_cell.length_c   1.000
_cell.angle_alpha   90.00
_cell.angle_beta   90.00
_cell.angle_gamma   90.00
#
_symmetry.space_group_name_H-M   'P 1'
#
loop_
_entity.id
_entity.type
_entity.pdbx_description
1 polymer ?
#
loop_
_entity_poly.entity_id
_entity_poly.type
_entity_poly.pdbx_seq_one_letter_code
_entity_poly.pdbx_strand_id
1 'polypeptide(L)'
;MSAKMTMLVRRFYEEIINNAEFDKLDEILDPRIIWHDPLLPAGEVRGVENFKNILEMFRSAFPDLHITVKIRLKRANKLLLVLPYGARIEET
;
A
#
# COMPACT_ATOMS: atom_id res chain seq x y z
N MET A 1 -2.78 21.80 -1.57
CA MET A 1 -2.93 20.52 -2.30
C MET A 1 -2.14 19.34 -1.70
N SER A 2 -0.91 19.49 -1.16
CA SER A 2 -0.14 18.31 -0.69
C SER A 2 -0.58 17.68 0.65
N ALA A 3 -1.31 18.42 1.51
CA ALA A 3 -1.77 17.90 2.80
C ALA A 3 -2.81 16.77 2.65
N LYS A 4 -3.76 16.90 1.72
CA LYS A 4 -4.80 15.89 1.44
C LYS A 4 -4.17 14.58 0.93
N MET A 5 -3.19 14.68 0.03
CA MET A 5 -2.47 13.52 -0.51
C MET A 5 -1.69 12.79 0.60
N THR A 6 -0.99 13.56 1.45
CA THR A 6 -0.22 13.01 2.58
C THR A 6 -1.12 12.27 3.57
N MET A 7 -2.32 12.80 3.83
CA MET A 7 -3.32 12.17 4.69
C MET A 7 -3.85 10.86 4.11
N LEU A 8 -4.22 10.84 2.82
CA LEU A 8 -4.69 9.62 2.16
C LEU A 8 -3.63 8.51 2.16
N VAL A 9 -2.36 8.86 1.93
CA VAL A 9 -1.26 7.90 1.98
C VAL A 9 -1.08 7.35 3.39
N ARG A 10 -1.17 8.18 4.43
CA ARG A 10 -1.14 7.69 5.82
C ARG A 10 -2.28 6.73 6.11
N ARG A 11 -3.52 7.12 5.79
CA ARG A 11 -4.69 6.25 5.96
C ARG A 11 -4.53 4.92 5.23
N PHE A 12 -4.02 4.94 4.01
CA PHE A 12 -3.76 3.72 3.25
C PHE A 12 -2.82 2.77 4.00
N TYR A 13 -1.67 3.25 4.49
CA TYR A 13 -0.73 2.35 5.17
C TYR A 13 -1.17 1.97 6.59
N GLU A 14 -1.80 2.89 7.33
CA GLU A 14 -2.22 2.63 8.71
C GLU A 14 -3.49 1.75 8.77
N GLU A 15 -4.54 2.11 8.03
CA GLU A 15 -5.82 1.39 8.05
C GLU A 15 -5.79 0.16 7.13
N ILE A 16 -5.35 0.31 5.88
CA ILE A 16 -5.44 -0.80 4.91
C ILE A 16 -4.30 -1.78 5.09
N ILE A 17 -3.05 -1.29 5.02
CA ILE A 17 -1.90 -2.19 5.07
C ILE A 17 -1.73 -2.73 6.48
N ASN A 18 -1.49 -1.90 7.48
CA ASN A 18 -1.09 -2.35 8.82
C ASN A 18 -2.20 -3.06 9.60
N ASN A 19 -3.43 -2.54 9.57
CA ASN A 19 -4.56 -3.14 10.29
C ASN A 19 -5.35 -4.17 9.46
N ALA A 20 -4.98 -4.39 8.19
CA ALA A 20 -5.69 -5.28 7.28
C ALA A 20 -7.19 -4.95 7.11
N GLU A 21 -7.56 -3.67 7.20
CA GLU A 21 -8.95 -3.21 7.03
C GLU A 21 -9.30 -3.06 5.54
N PHE A 22 -9.20 -4.14 4.77
CA PHE A 22 -9.31 -4.11 3.31
C PHE A 22 -10.68 -3.67 2.79
N ASP A 23 -11.74 -3.80 3.60
CA ASP A 23 -13.07 -3.30 3.25
C ASP A 23 -13.12 -1.76 3.10
N LYS A 24 -12.14 -1.04 3.64
CA LYS A 24 -12.01 0.41 3.49
C LYS A 24 -11.30 0.85 2.21
N LEU A 25 -10.85 -0.08 1.36
CA LEU A 25 -10.16 0.26 0.11
C LEU A 25 -10.99 1.18 -0.79
N ASP A 26 -12.30 0.97 -0.83
CA ASP A 26 -13.24 1.75 -1.65
C ASP A 26 -13.38 3.22 -1.18
N GLU A 27 -13.02 3.53 0.06
CA GLU A 27 -13.01 4.91 0.57
C GLU A 27 -11.79 5.71 0.11
N ILE A 28 -10.71 5.01 -0.24
CA ILE A 28 -9.38 5.59 -0.47
C ILE A 28 -9.02 5.57 -1.96
N LEU A 29 -9.42 4.53 -2.69
CA LEU A 29 -9.03 4.29 -4.07
C LEU A 29 -10.21 4.48 -5.04
N ASP A 30 -9.91 4.92 -6.27
CA ASP A 30 -10.91 4.90 -7.35
C ASP A 30 -11.18 3.43 -7.74
N PRO A 31 -12.44 3.02 -7.93
CA PRO A 31 -12.81 1.66 -8.36
C PRO A 31 -12.07 1.17 -9.61
N ARG A 32 -11.57 2.09 -10.45
CA ARG A 32 -10.82 1.82 -11.67
C ARG A 32 -9.30 1.92 -11.48
N ILE A 33 -8.81 1.78 -10.25
CA ILE A 33 -7.37 1.81 -9.97
C ILE A 33 -6.62 0.82 -10.86
N ILE A 34 -5.46 1.26 -11.34
CA ILE A 34 -4.47 0.38 -11.97
C ILE A 34 -3.23 0.42 -11.08
N TRP A 35 -2.94 -0.71 -10.44
CA TRP A 35 -1.72 -0.92 -9.67
C TRP A 35 -0.67 -1.55 -10.57
N HIS A 36 0.45 -0.86 -10.79
CA HIS A 36 1.54 -1.38 -11.63
C HIS A 36 2.58 -2.06 -10.75
N ASP A 37 2.84 -3.34 -11.03
CA ASP A 37 3.86 -4.13 -10.35
C ASP A 37 4.54 -5.07 -11.37
N PRO A 38 5.81 -4.82 -11.73
CA PRO A 38 6.53 -5.65 -12.70
C PRO A 38 6.80 -7.07 -12.19
N LEU A 39 6.61 -7.35 -10.90
CA LEU A 39 6.74 -8.69 -10.33
C LEU A 39 5.49 -9.54 -10.57
N LEU A 40 4.35 -8.94 -10.96
CA LEU A 40 3.15 -9.68 -11.31
C LEU A 40 3.21 -10.15 -12.77
N PRO A 41 2.68 -11.35 -13.10
CA PRO A 41 2.72 -11.87 -14.47
C PRO A 41 2.10 -10.94 -15.52
N ALA A 42 1.05 -10.21 -15.16
CA ALA A 42 0.39 -9.25 -16.04
C ALA A 42 1.04 -7.85 -16.02
N GLY A 43 2.03 -7.61 -15.16
CA GLY A 43 2.66 -6.30 -14.93
C GLY A 43 1.78 -5.28 -14.20
N GLU A 44 0.49 -5.56 -14.02
CA GLU A 44 -0.46 -4.69 -13.34
C GLU A 44 -1.70 -5.44 -12.83
N VAL A 45 -2.43 -4.77 -11.93
CA VAL A 45 -3.70 -5.21 -11.35
C VAL A 45 -4.71 -4.10 -11.57
N ARG A 46 -5.86 -4.45 -12.17
CA ARG A 46 -6.93 -3.49 -12.46
C ARG A 46 -8.12 -3.71 -11.55
N GLY A 47 -8.62 -2.64 -10.96
CA GLY A 47 -9.79 -2.63 -10.11
C GLY A 47 -9.49 -2.91 -8.63
N VAL A 48 -10.30 -2.31 -7.76
CA VAL A 48 -10.13 -2.41 -6.30
C VAL A 48 -10.28 -3.86 -5.81
N GLU A 49 -11.22 -4.61 -6.36
CA GLU A 49 -11.45 -6.02 -5.97
C GLU A 49 -10.22 -6.89 -6.24
N ASN A 50 -9.62 -6.77 -7.42
CA ASN A 50 -8.41 -7.53 -7.74
C ASN A 50 -7.22 -7.10 -6.88
N PHE A 51 -7.13 -5.80 -6.54
CA PHE A 51 -6.10 -5.31 -5.65
C PHE A 51 -6.28 -5.81 -4.21
N LYS A 52 -7.53 -5.90 -3.72
CA LYS A 52 -7.87 -6.50 -2.43
C LYS A 52 -7.38 -7.94 -2.32
N ASN A 53 -7.66 -8.76 -3.34
CA ASN A 53 -7.19 -10.15 -3.39
C ASN A 53 -5.65 -10.26 -3.27
N ILE A 54 -4.91 -9.34 -3.90
CA ILE A 54 -3.44 -9.31 -3.79
C ILE A 54 -2.99 -8.93 -2.38
N LEU A 55 -3.64 -7.96 -1.74
CA LEU A 55 -3.34 -7.56 -0.36
C LEU A 55 -3.64 -8.66 0.66
N GLU A 56 -4.74 -9.40 0.46
CA GLU A 56 -5.10 -10.56 1.28
C GLU A 56 -4.06 -11.68 1.17
N MET A 57 -3.65 -12.01 -0.07
CA MET A 57 -2.57 -12.97 -0.32
C MET A 57 -1.26 -12.52 0.36
N PHE A 58 -0.91 -11.24 0.23
CA PHE A 58 0.31 -10.68 0.82
C PHE A 58 0.27 -10.73 2.36
N ARG A 59 -0.87 -10.39 2.97
CA ARG A 59 -1.08 -10.48 4.42
C ARG A 59 -1.05 -11.92 4.92
N SER A 60 -1.58 -12.88 4.16
CA SER A 60 -1.47 -14.29 4.51
C SER A 60 -0.03 -14.79 4.52
N ALA A 61 0.82 -14.26 3.62
CA ALA A 61 2.25 -14.59 3.58
C ALA A 61 3.05 -13.88 4.68
N PHE A 62 2.64 -12.67 5.08
CA PHE A 62 3.28 -11.87 6.12
C PHE A 62 2.25 -11.37 7.15
N PRO A 63 1.80 -12.24 8.08
CA PRO A 63 0.72 -11.90 9.02
C PRO A 63 1.07 -10.74 9.95
N ASP A 64 2.35 -10.59 10.31
CA ASP A 64 2.91 -9.58 11.19
C ASP A 64 3.41 -8.32 10.46
N LEU A 65 3.16 -8.21 9.15
CA LEU A 65 3.59 -7.06 8.35
C LEU A 65 3.14 -5.74 8.98
N HIS A 66 4.12 -4.90 9.29
CA HIS A 66 3.91 -3.54 9.75
C HIS A 66 4.82 -2.58 8.99
N ILE A 67 4.23 -1.59 8.34
CA ILE A 67 4.90 -0.60 7.52
C ILE A 67 4.90 0.75 8.23
N THR A 68 6.10 1.26 8.53
CA THR A 68 6.28 2.64 9.02
C THR A 68 6.45 3.60 7.85
N VAL A 69 5.53 4.56 7.74
CA VAL A 69 5.53 5.55 6.65
C VAL A 69 6.22 6.84 7.07
N LYS A 70 7.32 7.19 6.38
CA LYS A 70 7.98 8.49 6.47
C LYS A 70 7.74 9.28 5.18
N ILE A 71 6.92 10.33 5.26
CA ILE A 71 6.55 11.15 4.10
C ILE A 71 7.45 12.38 4.04
N ARG A 72 8.16 12.55 2.91
CA ARG A 72 8.93 13.77 2.64
C ARG A 72 8.42 14.44 1.36
N LEU A 73 7.97 15.69 1.50
CA LEU A 73 7.55 16.52 0.39
C LEU A 73 8.79 17.13 -0.28
N LYS A 74 8.96 16.92 -1.58
CA LYS A 74 9.94 17.65 -2.41
C LYS A 74 9.20 18.56 -3.38
N ARG A 75 9.73 19.76 -3.68
CA ARG A 75 9.08 20.71 -4.59
C ARG A 75 8.79 20.06 -5.95
N ALA A 76 7.62 20.40 -6.51
CA ALA A 76 6.94 19.81 -7.67
C ALA A 76 6.32 18.42 -7.41
N ASN A 77 5.07 18.39 -6.92
CA ASN A 77 4.05 17.33 -7.00
C ASN A 77 4.49 15.86 -6.84
N LYS A 78 5.62 15.56 -6.18
CA LYS A 78 6.14 14.21 -5.99
C LYS A 78 6.18 13.88 -4.51
N LEU A 79 5.49 12.80 -4.14
CA LEU A 79 5.56 12.20 -2.82
C LEU A 79 6.62 11.11 -2.87
N LEU A 80 7.66 11.21 -2.04
CA LEU A 80 8.59 10.09 -1.84
C LEU A 80 8.16 9.34 -0.58
N LEU A 81 7.78 8.09 -0.78
CA LEU A 81 7.52 7.15 0.28
C LEU A 81 8.78 6.30 0.49
N VAL A 82 9.38 6.39 1.67
CA VAL A 82 10.50 5.52 2.05
C VAL A 82 9.95 4.46 2.99
N LEU A 83 9.83 3.24 2.49
CA LEU A 83 9.46 2.07 3.28
C LEU A 83 10.74 1.34 3.68
N PRO A 84 11.07 1.20 4.98
CA PRO A 84 12.08 0.27 5.40
C PRO A 84 11.49 -1.14 5.22
N TYR A 85 11.82 -1.82 4.12
CA TYR A 85 11.55 -3.26 4.02
C TYR A 85 12.44 -3.95 5.06
N GLY A 86 11.84 -4.35 6.18
CA GLY A 86 12.49 -5.09 7.25
C GLY A 86 11.71 -6.37 7.51
N ALA A 87 11.75 -7.33 6.58
CA ALA A 87 11.43 -8.70 6.91
C ALA A 87 12.60 -9.24 7.72
N ARG A 88 12.44 -9.33 9.05
CA ARG A 88 13.40 -10.00 9.91
C ARG A 88 13.16 -11.50 9.75
N ILE A 89 13.84 -12.10 8.78
CA ILE A 89 13.92 -13.56 8.71
C ILE A 89 14.87 -13.96 9.84
N GLU A 90 14.32 -14.36 10.99
CA GLU A 90 15.11 -15.09 11.98
C GLU A 90 15.37 -16.48 11.39
N GLU A 91 16.57 -16.67 10.83
CA GLU A 91 17.10 -18.01 10.55
C GLU A 91 17.27 -18.74 11.89
N THR A 92 16.48 -19.81 12.09
CA THR A 92 16.79 -20.89 13.03
C THR A 92 17.71 -21.92 12.39
#